data_AF-A0A1X1BPD1-F1
#
_entry.id   AF-A0A1X1BPD1-F1
#
_cell.length_a   1.000
_cell.length_b   1.000
_cell.length_c   1.000
_cell.angle_alpha   90.00
_cell.angle_beta   90.00
_cell.angle_gamma   90.00
#
_symmetry.space_group_name_H-M   'P 1'
#
loop_
_entity.id
_entity.type
_entity.pdbx_description
1 polymer ?
#
loop_
_entity_poly.entity_id
_entity_poly.type
_entity_poly.pdbx_seq_one_letter_code
_entity_poly.pdbx_strand_id
1 'polypeptide(L)'
;MPRYDLFARLPLLSYVDRIHIRYKPGLRNSETCRQLLLSLLRAETARKYPSLSYTYELLSYDERPEITITLASKVSHRFYADECSLEDIQRAIDCDQYKAHLTYLRDRSLEVPREEAD
;
A
#
# COMPACT_ATOMS: atom_id res chain seq x y z
N MET A 1 -19.16 2.97 -26.88
CA MET A 1 -17.99 2.07 -26.76
C MET A 1 -17.52 2.07 -25.32
N PRO A 2 -17.43 0.91 -24.64
CA PRO A 2 -16.81 0.86 -23.32
C PRO A 2 -15.33 1.25 -23.43
N ARG A 3 -14.91 2.25 -22.64
CA ARG A 3 -13.49 2.61 -22.49
C ARG A 3 -12.87 1.57 -21.56
N TYR A 4 -12.16 0.60 -22.13
CA TYR A 4 -11.35 -0.32 -21.35
C TYR A 4 -10.05 0.37 -20.96
N ASP A 5 -9.90 0.69 -19.68
CA ASP A 5 -8.66 1.21 -19.13
C ASP A 5 -7.72 0.04 -18.87
N LEU A 6 -6.99 -0.38 -19.91
CA LEU A 6 -6.07 -1.54 -19.87
C LEU A 6 -4.96 -1.39 -18.83
N PHE A 7 -4.71 -0.16 -18.36
CA PHE A 7 -3.69 0.19 -17.37
C PHE A 7 -4.26 1.11 -16.29
N ALA A 8 -5.37 0.72 -15.67
CA ALA A 8 -5.91 1.46 -14.54
C ALA A 8 -4.83 1.64 -13.45
N ARG A 9 -4.63 2.88 -12.98
CA ARG A 9 -3.67 3.17 -11.91
C ARG A 9 -4.07 2.41 -10.66
N LEU A 10 -3.16 1.61 -10.13
CA LEU A 10 -3.37 0.92 -8.87
C LEU A 10 -3.39 1.96 -7.74
N PRO A 11 -4.38 1.94 -6.85
CA PRO A 11 -4.38 2.81 -5.69
C PRO A 11 -3.25 2.39 -4.72
N LEU A 12 -2.73 3.36 -3.96
CA LEU A 12 -1.58 3.20 -3.06
C LEU A 12 -1.66 1.97 -2.12
N LEU A 13 -2.86 1.57 -1.71
CA LEU A 13 -3.06 0.50 -0.73
C LEU A 13 -3.27 -0.89 -1.37
N SER A 14 -3.31 -0.98 -2.70
CA SER A 14 -3.46 -2.26 -3.39
C SER A 14 -2.24 -3.14 -3.22
N TYR A 15 -2.45 -4.43 -2.95
CA TYR A 15 -1.39 -5.43 -2.74
C TYR A 15 -0.41 -5.09 -1.61
N VAL A 16 -0.83 -4.23 -0.68
CA VAL A 16 -0.10 -3.93 0.55
C VAL A 16 -0.61 -4.86 1.66
N ASP A 17 0.31 -5.53 2.32
CA ASP A 17 0.02 -6.48 3.40
C ASP A 17 0.12 -5.78 4.76
N ARG A 18 1.22 -5.04 4.99
CA ARG A 18 1.46 -4.36 6.26
C ARG A 18 1.95 -2.93 6.06
N ILE A 19 1.39 -2.00 6.85
CA ILE A 19 1.90 -0.63 6.96
C ILE A 19 2.29 -0.36 8.42
N HIS A 20 3.48 0.17 8.61
CA HIS A 20 3.98 0.60 9.91
C HIS A 20 4.38 2.06 9.86
N ILE A 21 3.72 2.89 10.68
CA ILE A 21 3.90 4.33 10.70
C ILE A 21 4.50 4.72 12.05
N ARG A 22 5.70 5.28 12.02
CA ARG A 22 6.38 5.84 13.20
C ARG A 22 6.40 7.34 13.03
N TYR A 23 5.65 8.07 13.87
CA TYR A 23 5.61 9.53 13.75
C TYR A 23 5.41 10.20 15.10
N LYS A 24 5.68 11.50 15.13
CA LYS A 24 5.46 12.35 16.30
C LYS A 24 4.40 13.41 15.98
N PRO A 25 3.33 13.51 16.79
CA PRO A 25 2.27 14.48 16.55
C PRO A 25 2.79 15.91 16.79
N GLY A 26 2.44 16.83 15.90
CA GLY A 26 2.73 18.26 16.06
C GLY A 26 3.96 18.78 15.32
N LEU A 27 4.77 17.91 14.69
CA LEU A 27 5.83 18.36 13.79
C LEU A 27 5.32 18.53 12.36
N ARG A 28 5.77 19.60 11.66
CA ARG A 28 5.36 19.92 10.28
C ARG A 28 5.82 18.88 9.25
N ASN A 29 6.92 18.19 9.53
CA ASN A 29 7.48 17.15 8.66
C ASN A 29 6.72 15.81 8.75
N SER A 30 5.77 15.68 9.69
CA SER A 30 4.96 14.46 9.88
C SER A 30 3.63 14.46 9.13
N GLU A 31 3.37 15.48 8.30
CA GLU A 31 2.09 15.64 7.60
C GLU A 31 1.78 14.46 6.68
N THR A 32 2.77 13.91 5.97
CA THR A 32 2.61 12.72 5.12
C THR A 32 2.15 11.51 5.94
N CYS A 33 2.77 11.26 7.10
CA CYS A 33 2.35 10.19 8.03
C CYS A 33 0.93 10.40 8.51
N ARG A 34 0.56 11.65 8.85
CA ARG A 34 -0.77 12.00 9.35
C ARG A 34 -1.83 11.77 8.27
N GLN A 35 -1.58 12.21 7.04
CA GLN A 35 -2.47 11.99 5.91
C GLN A 35 -2.66 10.51 5.61
N LEU A 36 -1.56 9.73 5.61
CA LEU A 36 -1.59 8.28 5.42
C LEU A 36 -2.42 7.61 6.52
N LEU A 37 -2.13 7.92 7.79
CA LEU A 37 -2.84 7.34 8.93
C LEU A 37 -4.34 7.66 8.89
N LEU A 38 -4.70 8.91 8.63
CA LEU A 38 -6.11 9.31 8.49
C LEU A 38 -6.80 8.60 7.34
N SER A 39 -6.10 8.31 6.24
CA SER A 39 -6.65 7.52 5.14
C SER A 39 -6.91 6.07 5.54
N LEU A 40 -6.03 5.48 6.37
CA LEU A 40 -6.15 4.11 6.87
C LEU A 40 -7.27 3.96 7.90
N LEU A 41 -7.48 4.98 8.73
CA LEU A 41 -8.53 4.98 9.75
C LEU A 41 -9.96 5.11 9.19
N ARG A 42 -10.12 5.47 7.90
CA ARG A 42 -11.44 5.55 7.27
C ARG A 42 -12.03 4.14 7.13
N ALA A 43 -13.30 3.99 7.54
CA ALA A 43 -14.01 2.72 7.46
C ALA A 43 -14.13 2.17 6.01
N GLU A 44 -14.16 3.05 5.02
CA GLU A 44 -14.15 2.66 3.60
C GLU A 44 -12.88 1.89 3.22
N THR A 45 -11.74 2.28 3.80
CA THR A 45 -10.43 1.70 3.50
C THR A 45 -10.33 0.29 4.06
N ALA A 46 -10.79 0.10 5.29
CA ALA A 46 -10.89 -1.23 5.91
C ALA A 46 -11.84 -2.16 5.14
N ARG A 47 -12.94 -1.63 4.57
CA ARG A 47 -13.87 -2.40 3.73
C ARG A 47 -13.26 -2.77 2.37
N LYS A 48 -12.51 -1.86 1.75
CA LYS A 48 -11.87 -2.08 0.43
C LYS A 48 -10.67 -3.02 0.52
N TYR A 49 -9.92 -2.97 1.62
CA TYR A 49 -8.68 -3.72 1.80
C TYR A 49 -8.70 -4.52 3.11
N PRO A 50 -9.44 -5.64 3.17
CA PRO A 50 -9.57 -6.42 4.39
C PRO A 50 -8.28 -7.15 4.80
N SER A 51 -7.38 -7.41 3.87
CA SER A 51 -6.09 -8.05 4.13
C SER A 51 -5.04 -7.10 4.71
N LEU A 52 -5.31 -5.79 4.72
CA LEU A 52 -4.33 -4.78 5.11
C LEU A 52 -4.23 -4.67 6.63
N SER A 53 -3.04 -4.96 7.17
CA SER A 53 -2.70 -4.73 8.56
C SER A 53 -1.96 -3.41 8.72
N TYR A 54 -2.39 -2.55 9.64
CA TYR A 54 -1.67 -1.31 9.94
C TYR A 54 -1.31 -1.23 11.42
N THR A 55 -0.14 -0.66 11.68
CA THR A 55 0.40 -0.41 13.02
C THR A 55 0.96 0.99 13.06
N TYR A 56 0.78 1.70 14.17
CA TYR A 56 1.37 3.01 14.35
C TYR A 56 2.05 3.11 15.72
N GLU A 57 3.15 3.82 15.76
CA GLU A 57 3.94 4.06 16.97
C GLU A 57 4.26 5.55 17.10
N LEU A 58 4.16 6.05 18.33
CA LEU A 58 4.47 7.43 18.66
C LEU A 58 5.94 7.53 19.07
N LEU A 59 6.69 8.35 18.34
CA LEU A 59 8.11 8.56 18.63
C LEU A 59 8.29 9.47 19.85
N SER A 60 9.19 9.08 20.75
CA SER A 60 9.43 9.77 22.04
C SER A 60 10.53 10.84 21.99
N TYR A 61 11.50 10.73 21.08
CA TYR A 61 12.67 11.61 20.93
C TYR A 61 12.78 12.19 19.50
N ASP A 62 13.87 12.91 19.15
CA ASP A 62 14.19 13.52 17.85
C ASP A 62 14.40 12.50 16.69
N GLU A 63 13.72 11.36 16.75
CA GLU A 63 13.73 10.40 15.65
C GLU A 63 12.92 10.92 14.47
N ARG A 64 13.41 10.61 13.27
CA ARG A 64 12.74 11.02 12.03
C ARG A 64 11.49 10.18 11.82
N PRO A 65 10.38 10.79 11.35
CA PRO A 65 9.18 10.05 11.01
C PRO A 65 9.44 9.07 9.86
N GLU A 66 9.04 7.82 10.07
CA GLU A 66 9.33 6.70 9.18
C GLU A 66 8.02 5.99 8.80
N ILE A 67 7.91 5.63 7.52
CA ILE A 67 6.82 4.84 6.97
C ILE A 67 7.43 3.58 6.36
N THR A 68 7.09 2.44 6.92
CA THR A 68 7.46 1.14 6.36
C THR A 68 6.23 0.49 5.72
N ILE A 69 6.36 0.13 4.44
CA ILE A 69 5.30 -0.53 3.67
C ILE A 69 5.80 -1.91 3.26
N THR A 70 5.05 -2.95 3.60
CA THR A 70 5.31 -4.33 3.18
C THR A 70 4.24 -4.74 2.18
N LEU A 71 4.67 -5.10 0.97
CA LEU A 71 3.79 -5.60 -0.08
C LEU A 71 3.56 -7.12 0.08
N ALA A 72 2.52 -7.61 -0.58
CA ALA A 72 2.20 -9.04 -0.68
C ALA A 72 3.35 -9.87 -1.31
N SER A 73 4.20 -9.24 -2.12
CA SER A 73 5.43 -9.82 -2.66
C SER A 73 6.55 -10.02 -1.62
N LYS A 74 6.28 -9.71 -0.34
CA LYS A 74 7.24 -9.70 0.79
C LYS A 74 8.37 -8.68 0.65
N VAL A 75 8.25 -7.76 -0.30
CA VAL A 75 9.18 -6.62 -0.43
C VAL A 75 8.77 -5.55 0.58
N SER A 76 9.73 -5.07 1.37
CA SER A 76 9.53 -3.99 2.32
C SER A 76 10.24 -2.73 1.86
N HIS A 77 9.51 -1.63 1.77
CA HIS A 77 10.02 -0.30 1.47
C HIS A 77 10.00 0.56 2.72
N ARG A 78 11.06 1.33 2.95
CA ARG A 78 11.18 2.28 4.06
C ARG A 78 11.31 3.68 3.49
N PHE A 79 10.46 4.57 3.95
CA PHE A 79 10.41 5.97 3.53
C PHE A 79 10.50 6.89 4.74
N TYR A 80 11.20 8.00 4.58
CA TYR A 80 11.22 9.08 5.57
C TYR A 80 10.20 10.14 5.17
N ALA A 81 9.29 10.48 6.07
CA ALA A 81 8.20 11.41 5.76
C ALA A 81 8.66 12.86 5.54
N ASP A 82 9.89 13.18 5.98
CA ASP A 82 10.52 14.48 5.81
C ASP A 82 10.84 14.81 4.34
N GLU A 83 11.11 13.77 3.54
CA GLU A 83 11.65 13.91 2.18
C GLU A 83 10.70 13.36 1.12
N CYS A 84 9.70 12.56 1.52
CA CYS A 84 8.81 11.89 0.58
C CYS A 84 7.36 12.35 0.77
N SER A 85 6.75 12.79 -0.33
CA SER A 85 5.29 12.98 -0.40
C SER A 85 4.57 11.64 -0.57
N LEU A 86 3.24 11.62 -0.39
CA LEU A 86 2.44 10.43 -0.68
C LEU A 86 2.55 10.00 -2.15
N GLU A 87 2.71 10.96 -3.07
CA GLU A 87 2.86 10.68 -4.49
C GLU A 87 4.21 10.02 -4.80
N ASP A 88 5.28 10.44 -4.11
CA ASP A 88 6.61 9.82 -4.25
C ASP A 88 6.61 8.40 -3.72
N ILE A 89 5.95 8.17 -2.58
CA ILE A 89 5.76 6.84 -2.00
C ILE A 89 4.99 5.96 -2.99
N GLN A 90 3.90 6.46 -3.57
CA GLN A 90 3.14 5.73 -4.57
C GLN A 90 4.01 5.36 -5.77
N ARG A 91 4.75 6.32 -6.32
CA ARG A 91 5.63 6.10 -7.47
C ARG A 91 6.72 5.07 -7.19
N ALA A 92 7.24 5.04 -5.97
CA ALA A 92 8.25 4.07 -5.56
C ALA A 92 7.71 2.64 -5.47
N ILE A 93 6.46 2.47 -5.02
CA ILE A 93 5.86 1.14 -4.86
C ILE A 93 5.09 0.66 -6.09
N ASP A 94 4.69 1.55 -7.01
CA ASP A 94 3.85 1.27 -8.18
C ASP A 94 4.39 0.07 -9.00
N CYS A 95 5.71 0.05 -9.27
CA CYS A 95 6.34 -1.03 -10.02
C CYS A 95 6.17 -2.39 -9.34
N ASP A 96 6.29 -2.44 -8.00
CA ASP A 96 6.18 -3.69 -7.25
C ASP A 96 4.73 -4.09 -7.02
N GLN A 97 3.82 -3.12 -6.90
CA GLN A 97 2.38 -3.35 -6.91
C GLN A 97 1.93 -3.95 -8.23
N TYR A 98 2.44 -3.44 -9.35
CA TYR A 98 2.12 -3.97 -10.67
C TYR A 98 2.65 -5.40 -10.86
N LYS A 99 3.87 -5.68 -10.41
CA LYS A 99 4.40 -7.06 -10.40
C LYS A 99 3.54 -7.99 -9.55
N ALA A 100 3.15 -7.56 -8.34
CA ALA A 100 2.27 -8.34 -7.49
C ALA A 100 0.89 -8.58 -8.13
N HIS A 101 0.36 -7.57 -8.83
CA HIS A 101 -0.89 -7.68 -9.58
C HIS A 101 -0.79 -8.70 -10.73
N LEU A 102 0.30 -8.67 -11.51
CA LEU A 102 0.52 -9.65 -12.58
C LEU A 102 0.67 -11.07 -12.06
N THR A 103 1.40 -11.26 -10.95
CA THR A 103 1.51 -12.57 -10.30
C THR A 103 0.14 -13.05 -9.82
N TYR A 104 -0.63 -12.19 -9.17
CA TYR A 104 -1.99 -12.51 -8.73
C TYR A 104 -2.92 -12.89 -9.89
N LEU A 105 -2.88 -12.13 -10.99
CA LEU A 105 -3.65 -12.45 -12.20
C LEU A 105 -3.21 -13.77 -12.82
N ARG A 106 -1.90 -14.04 -12.86
CA ARG A 106 -1.38 -15.32 -13.36
C ARG A 106 -1.90 -16.48 -12.52
N ASP A 107 -1.83 -16.38 -11.20
CA ASP A 107 -2.28 -17.43 -10.28
C ASP A 107 -3.79 -17.68 -10.41
N ARG A 108 -4.60 -16.63 -10.49
CA ARG A 108 -6.05 -16.76 -10.72
C ARG A 108 -6.44 -17.23 -12.12
N SER A 109 -5.65 -16.89 -13.15
CA SER A 109 -5.92 -17.33 -14.52
C SER A 109 -5.66 -18.83 -14.70
N LEU A 110 -4.88 -19.43 -13.80
CA LEU A 110 -4.63 -20.87 -13.76
C LEU A 110 -5.73 -21.63 -12.99
N GLU A 111 -6.61 -20.92 -12.26
CA GLU A 111 -7.79 -21.48 -11.57
C GLU A 111 -9.05 -21.50 -12.45
N VAL A 112 -8.93 -21.63 -13.78
CA VAL A 112 -10.02 -22.30 -14.50
C VAL A 112 -9.77 -23.78 -14.27
N PRO A 113 -10.54 -24.48 -13.41
CA PRO A 113 -10.57 -25.91 -13.51
C PRO A 113 -11.01 -26.16 -14.95
N ARG A 114 -10.15 -26.81 -15.72
CA ARG A 114 -10.67 -27.72 -16.72
C ARG A 114 -11.55 -28.66 -15.93
N GLU A 115 -12.84 -28.37 -15.83
CA GLU A 115 -13.81 -29.41 -15.55
C GLU A 115 -13.56 -30.46 -16.65
N GLU A 116 -12.87 -31.51 -16.22
CA GLU A 116 -12.84 -32.84 -16.82
C GLU A 116 -14.28 -33.17 -17.23
N ALA A 117 -14.52 -33.41 -18.52
CA ALA A 117 -14.41 -34.71 -19.18
C ALA A 117 -15.81 -35.29 -19.44
N ASP A 118 -15.93 -35.88 -20.63
CA ASP A 118 -16.95 -36.80 -21.15
C ASP A 118 -18.30 -36.24 -21.65
#